data_AF-A0A935ENZ9-F1
#
_entry.id   AF-A0A935ENZ9-F1
#
_cell.length_a   1.000
_cell.length_b   1.000
_cell.length_c   1.000
_cell.angle_alpha   90.00
_cell.angle_beta   90.00
_cell.angle_gamma   90.00
#
_symmetry.space_group_name_H-M   'P 1'
#
loop_
_entity.id
_entity.type
_entity.pdbx_description
1 polymer ?
#
loop_
_entity_poly.entity_id
_entity_poly.type
_entity_poly.pdbx_seq_one_letter_code
_entity_poly.pdbx_strand_id
1 'polypeptide(L)'
;MPPYYTTLWVGGAPYYYADEVYYSWRPERREYVVVDPPTEADTYVPPPTPEQTFVYPKLGQDEQQMAQDRYECHRWAVEQSGFDPVQPSADLPIAQLPVKRADYQRATRACLEARGYSVR
;
A
#
# COMPACT_ATOMS: atom_id res chain seq x y z
N MET A 1 -12.87 0.21 -23.46
CA MET A 1 -12.13 0.50 -22.22
C MET A 1 -10.66 0.66 -22.57
N PRO A 2 -9.95 1.65 -22.02
CA PRO A 2 -8.53 1.84 -22.27
C PRO A 2 -7.67 0.66 -21.78
N PRO A 3 -6.49 0.42 -22.39
CA PRO A 3 -5.62 -0.72 -22.04
C PRO A 3 -4.98 -0.58 -20.65
N TYR A 4 -4.92 0.64 -20.11
CA TYR A 4 -4.45 0.93 -18.76
C TYR A 4 -5.51 1.77 -18.04
N TYR A 5 -5.92 1.33 -16.86
CA TYR A 5 -6.92 2.03 -16.04
C TYR A 5 -6.69 1.74 -14.55
N THR A 6 -7.19 2.65 -13.71
CA THR A 6 -7.28 2.47 -12.26
C THR A 6 -8.74 2.19 -11.90
N THR A 7 -9.00 1.13 -11.13
CA THR A 7 -10.36 0.84 -10.63
C THR A 7 -10.60 1.55 -9.29
N LEU A 8 -11.68 2.31 -9.19
CA LEU A 8 -12.17 2.98 -7.99
C LEU A 8 -13.53 2.39 -7.61
N TRP A 9 -13.77 2.18 -6.32
CA TRP A 9 -15.06 1.70 -5.82
C TRP A 9 -15.80 2.85 -5.13
N VAL A 10 -16.97 3.20 -5.64
CA VAL A 10 -17.79 4.32 -5.13
C VAL A 10 -19.20 3.81 -4.90
N GLY A 11 -19.68 3.85 -3.65
CA GLY A 11 -20.99 3.31 -3.29
C GLY A 11 -21.20 1.83 -3.67
N GLY A 12 -20.12 1.03 -3.75
CA GLY A 12 -20.16 -0.36 -4.20
C GLY A 12 -20.21 -0.58 -5.71
N ALA A 13 -20.18 0.49 -6.52
CA ALA A 13 -20.10 0.41 -7.97
C ALA A 13 -18.65 0.65 -8.45
N PRO A 14 -18.16 -0.13 -9.44
CA PRO A 14 -16.84 0.07 -10.01
C PRO A 14 -16.82 1.24 -11.01
N TYR A 15 -15.85 2.13 -10.82
CA TYR A 15 -15.46 3.21 -11.73
C TYR A 15 -14.06 2.91 -12.25
N TYR A 16 -13.80 3.25 -13.51
CA TYR A 16 -12.52 3.01 -14.17
C TYR A 16 -11.96 4.35 -14.62
N TYR A 17 -10.78 4.71 -14.15
CA TYR A 17 -10.12 5.97 -14.46
C TYR A 17 -8.96 5.74 -15.42
N ALA A 18 -8.97 6.44 -16.54
CA ALA A 18 -7.93 6.36 -17.55
C ALA A 18 -7.91 7.64 -18.38
N ASP A 19 -6.70 8.15 -18.70
CA ASP A 19 -6.51 9.35 -19.51
C ASP A 19 -7.34 10.56 -19.02
N GLU A 20 -7.37 10.79 -17.70
CA GLU A 20 -8.17 11.85 -17.03
C GLU A 20 -9.70 11.72 -17.16
N VAL A 21 -10.20 10.59 -17.68
CA VAL A 21 -11.61 10.32 -17.90
C VAL A 21 -12.11 9.18 -17.01
N TYR A 22 -13.31 9.34 -16.44
CA TYR A 22 -13.99 8.31 -15.66
C TYR A 22 -14.95 7.53 -16.54
N TYR A 23 -14.92 6.20 -16.37
CA TYR A 23 -15.80 5.27 -17.04
C TYR A 23 -16.59 4.45 -16.02
N SER A 24 -17.83 4.12 -16.33
CA SER A 24 -18.67 3.21 -15.54
C SER A 24 -19.27 2.13 -16.44
N TRP A 25 -19.39 0.92 -15.93
CA TRP A 25 -20.03 -0.18 -16.63
C TRP A 25 -21.56 -0.04 -16.60
N ARG A 26 -22.21 -0.13 -17.77
CA ARG A 26 -23.67 -0.18 -17.91
C ARG A 26 -24.09 -1.59 -18.31
N PRO A 27 -24.53 -2.44 -17.38
CA PRO A 27 -24.84 -3.84 -17.67
C PRO A 27 -25.99 -4.00 -18.68
N GLU A 28 -26.93 -3.04 -18.72
CA GLU A 28 -28.08 -3.05 -19.63
C GLU A 28 -27.65 -2.97 -21.11
N ARG A 29 -26.54 -2.28 -21.36
CA ARG A 29 -26.01 -2.05 -22.72
C ARG A 29 -24.69 -2.78 -22.98
N ARG A 30 -24.15 -3.44 -21.97
CA ARG A 30 -22.86 -4.13 -21.98
C ARG A 30 -21.73 -3.23 -22.50
N GLU A 31 -21.76 -1.96 -22.09
CA GLU A 31 -20.82 -0.94 -22.55
C GLU A 31 -20.22 -0.16 -21.38
N TYR A 32 -19.04 0.40 -21.60
CA TYR A 32 -18.41 1.38 -20.70
C TYR A 32 -18.76 2.77 -21.20
N VAL A 33 -19.37 3.57 -20.33
CA VAL A 33 -19.73 4.96 -20.65
C VAL A 33 -18.87 5.92 -19.86
N VAL A 34 -18.52 7.04 -20.48
CA VAL A 34 -17.88 8.17 -19.79
C VAL A 34 -18.87 8.77 -18.80
N VAL A 35 -18.41 9.02 -17.58
CA VAL A 35 -19.21 9.60 -16.49
C VAL A 35 -18.47 10.78 -15.89
N ASP A 36 -19.22 11.64 -15.20
CA ASP A 36 -18.64 12.68 -14.37
C ASP A 36 -17.80 12.05 -13.24
N PRO A 37 -16.76 12.75 -12.76
CA PRO A 37 -15.96 12.29 -11.64
C PRO A 37 -16.87 12.00 -10.43
N PRO A 38 -16.69 10.86 -9.75
CA PRO A 38 -17.44 10.60 -8.53
C PRO A 38 -17.08 11.65 -7.48
N THR A 39 -18.09 12.17 -6.78
CA THR A 39 -17.88 13.09 -5.66
C THR A 39 -16.97 12.41 -4.62
N GLU A 40 -15.87 13.06 -4.25
CA GLU A 40 -14.81 12.51 -3.38
C GLU A 40 -15.32 11.97 -2.02
N ALA A 41 -16.54 12.31 -1.64
CA ALA A 41 -17.17 11.91 -0.39
C ALA A 41 -17.45 10.38 -0.26
N ASP A 42 -17.48 9.62 -1.36
CA ASP A 42 -17.89 8.20 -1.35
C ASP A 42 -16.83 7.23 -1.93
N THR A 43 -15.61 7.69 -2.18
CA THR A 43 -14.52 6.81 -2.64
C THR A 43 -14.05 5.91 -1.50
N TYR A 44 -14.48 4.64 -1.49
CA TYR A 44 -13.80 3.62 -0.70
C TYR A 44 -12.63 3.09 -1.52
N VAL A 45 -11.44 3.65 -1.29
CA VAL A 45 -10.22 2.93 -1.62
C VAL A 45 -10.18 1.76 -0.64
N PRO A 46 -10.33 0.49 -1.09
CA PRO A 46 -10.22 -0.62 -0.16
C PRO A 46 -8.91 -0.47 0.59
N PRO A 47 -8.91 -0.60 1.94
CA PRO A 47 -7.69 -0.55 2.70
C PRO A 47 -6.74 -1.55 2.01
N PRO A 48 -5.49 -1.13 1.70
CA PRO A 48 -4.57 -2.06 1.09
C PRO A 48 -4.56 -3.31 1.95
N THR A 49 -4.80 -4.46 1.33
CA THR A 49 -4.66 -5.75 2.02
C THR A 49 -3.34 -5.69 2.75
N PRO A 50 -3.29 -5.93 4.08
CA PRO A 50 -2.04 -5.90 4.80
C PRO A 50 -1.11 -6.84 4.05
N GLU A 51 -0.08 -6.26 3.43
CA GLU A 51 0.96 -7.05 2.78
C GLU A 51 1.65 -7.80 3.90
N GLN A 52 1.22 -9.06 4.09
CA GLN A 52 1.77 -9.94 5.09
C GLN A 52 3.20 -10.22 4.68
N THR A 53 4.11 -9.39 5.18
CA THR A 53 5.54 -9.53 4.96
C THR A 53 6.01 -10.71 5.79
N PHE A 54 6.33 -11.82 5.12
CA PHE A 54 6.86 -13.01 5.79
C PHE A 54 8.39 -12.89 5.86
N VAL A 55 8.93 -12.98 7.08
CA VAL A 55 10.37 -12.91 7.35
C VAL A 55 10.86 -14.28 7.77
N TYR A 56 11.79 -14.85 7.01
CA TYR A 56 12.36 -16.17 7.27
C TYR A 56 13.86 -16.06 7.58
N PRO A 57 14.37 -16.69 8.64
CA PRO A 57 15.80 -16.74 8.93
C PRO A 57 16.53 -17.58 7.88
N LYS A 58 17.70 -17.12 7.41
CA LYS A 58 18.56 -17.91 6.50
C LYS A 58 19.80 -18.49 7.19
N LEU A 59 20.17 -17.98 8.37
CA LEU A 59 21.45 -18.30 9.03
C LEU A 59 21.27 -19.02 10.37
N GLY A 60 20.08 -19.57 10.63
CA GLY A 60 19.79 -20.23 11.91
C GLY A 60 19.62 -19.27 13.09
N GLN A 61 19.21 -18.02 12.82
CA GLN A 61 18.91 -17.04 13.86
C GLN A 61 17.82 -17.59 14.81
N ASP A 62 18.02 -17.42 16.12
CA ASP A 62 17.02 -17.78 17.13
C ASP A 62 15.92 -16.72 17.25
N GLU A 63 14.87 -17.02 18.03
CA GLU A 63 13.73 -16.11 18.19
C GLU A 63 14.12 -14.77 18.84
N GLN A 64 15.09 -14.76 19.76
CA GLN A 64 15.54 -13.53 20.42
C GLN A 64 16.28 -12.63 19.44
N GLN A 65 17.20 -13.19 18.66
CA GLN A 65 17.91 -12.49 17.60
C GLN A 65 16.94 -11.96 16.55
N MET A 66 15.94 -12.76 16.14
CA MET A 66 14.93 -12.30 15.20
C MET A 66 14.09 -11.14 15.75
N ALA A 67 13.71 -11.18 17.03
CA ALA A 67 12.97 -10.09 17.67
C ALA A 67 13.82 -8.80 17.75
N GLN A 68 15.09 -8.93 18.14
CA GLN A 68 16.05 -7.83 18.19
C GLN A 68 16.24 -7.20 16.80
N ASP A 69 16.48 -8.03 15.78
CA ASP A 69 16.69 -7.60 14.40
C ASP A 69 15.45 -6.90 13.83
N ARG A 70 14.25 -7.43 14.09
CA ARG A 70 12.99 -6.80 13.69
C ARG A 70 12.81 -5.43 14.35
N TYR A 71 13.12 -5.31 15.64
CA TYR A 71 13.02 -4.04 16.35
C TYR A 71 14.03 -3.00 15.82
N GLU A 72 15.28 -3.40 15.60
CA GLU A 72 16.32 -2.52 15.07
C GLU A 72 16.02 -2.09 13.64
N CYS A 73 15.58 -3.01 12.78
CA CYS A 73 15.18 -2.69 11.41
C CYS A 73 13.93 -1.82 11.35
N HIS A 74 12.97 -2.02 12.26
CA HIS A 74 11.83 -1.12 12.42
C HIS A 74 12.33 0.30 12.73
N ARG A 75 13.12 0.49 13.78
CA ARG A 75 13.64 1.81 14.15
C ARG A 75 14.38 2.49 13.00
N TRP A 76 15.24 1.75 12.31
CA TRP A 76 15.95 2.26 11.15
C TRP A 76 14.99 2.68 10.03
N ALA A 77 13.96 1.89 9.75
CA ALA A 77 12.97 2.21 8.72
C ALA A 77 12.14 3.46 9.06
N VAL A 78 11.81 3.69 10.34
CA VAL A 78 11.16 4.93 10.80
C VAL A 78 12.06 6.13 10.55
N GLU A 79 13.34 6.04 10.90
CA GLU A 79 14.32 7.11 10.69
C GLU A 79 14.52 7.43 9.19
N GLN A 80 14.55 6.41 8.33
CA GLN A 80 14.73 6.59 6.88
C GLN A 80 13.47 7.13 6.18
N SER A 81 12.29 6.68 6.58
CA SER A 81 11.03 7.04 5.90
C SER A 81 10.32 8.25 6.51
N GLY A 82 10.58 8.56 7.79
CA GLY A 82 9.79 9.50 8.58
C GLY A 82 8.35 9.02 8.81
N PHE A 83 8.12 7.70 8.78
CA PHE A 83 6.82 7.07 8.97
C PHE A 83 6.91 5.90 9.95
N ASP A 84 6.04 5.91 10.96
CA ASP A 84 5.86 4.82 11.91
C ASP A 84 4.50 4.14 11.65
N PRO A 85 4.46 2.84 11.29
CA PRO A 85 3.20 2.12 11.07
C PRO A 85 2.45 1.78 12.36
N VAL A 86 3.12 1.76 13.51
CA VAL A 86 2.52 1.53 14.83
C VAL A 86 1.88 2.82 15.35
N GLN A 87 2.50 3.96 15.06
CA GLN A 87 2.01 5.29 15.39
C GLN A 87 2.03 6.22 14.17
N PRO A 88 1.11 6.04 13.21
CA PRO A 88 1.05 6.90 12.04
C PRO A 88 0.77 8.34 12.48
N SER A 89 1.66 9.27 12.11
CA SER A 89 1.53 10.68 12.47
C SER A 89 0.24 11.27 11.92
N ALA A 90 -0.58 11.87 12.78
CA ALA A 90 -1.86 12.50 12.40
C ALA A 90 -1.67 13.71 11.47
N ASP A 91 -0.48 14.30 11.46
CA ASP A 91 -0.14 15.47 10.64
C ASP A 91 0.31 15.12 9.21
N LEU A 92 0.39 13.84 8.85
CA LEU A 92 0.77 13.41 7.50
C LEU A 92 -0.40 13.63 6.51
N PRO A 93 -0.19 14.34 5.39
CA PRO A 93 -1.21 14.48 4.37
C PRO A 93 -1.64 13.11 3.83
N ILE A 94 -2.96 12.88 3.70
CA ILE A 94 -3.54 11.62 3.20
C ILE A 94 -2.87 11.18 1.87
N ALA A 95 -2.59 12.15 0.98
CA ALA A 95 -1.95 11.91 -0.30
C ALA A 95 -0.51 11.35 -0.20
N GLN A 96 0.21 11.61 0.89
CA GLN A 96 1.59 11.14 1.10
C GLN A 96 1.66 9.79 1.83
N LEU A 97 0.57 9.35 2.49
CA LEU A 97 0.53 8.10 3.25
C LEU A 97 0.97 6.87 2.44
N PRO A 98 0.54 6.66 1.18
CA PRO A 98 0.95 5.48 0.41
C PRO A 98 2.45 5.47 0.13
N VAL A 99 3.03 6.63 -0.19
CA VAL A 99 4.47 6.78 -0.47
C VAL A 99 5.29 6.50 0.78
N LYS A 100 4.91 7.12 1.90
CA LYS A 100 5.57 6.95 3.20
C LYS A 100 5.54 5.50 3.70
N ARG A 101 4.40 4.82 3.53
CA ARG A 101 4.27 3.39 3.83
C ARG A 101 5.19 2.55 2.95
N ALA A 102 5.24 2.83 1.65
CA ALA A 102 6.10 2.11 0.72
C ALA A 102 7.60 2.33 1.02
N ASP A 103 7.99 3.55 1.39
CA ASP A 103 9.36 3.86 1.85
C ASP A 103 9.73 3.05 3.08
N TYR A 104 8.86 3.03 4.09
CA TYR A 104 9.05 2.24 5.31
C TYR A 104 9.22 0.75 5.01
N GLN A 105 8.36 0.19 4.15
CA GLN A 105 8.42 -1.23 3.77
C GLN A 105 9.73 -1.57 3.05
N ARG A 106 10.15 -0.72 2.10
CA ARG A 106 11.44 -0.88 1.41
C ARG A 106 12.62 -0.83 2.38
N ALA A 107 12.62 0.12 3.31
CA ALA A 107 13.68 0.24 4.30
C ALA A 107 13.71 -0.98 5.23
N THR A 108 12.57 -1.40 5.77
CA THR A 108 12.47 -2.57 6.65
C THR A 108 13.00 -3.82 5.95
N ARG A 109 12.59 -4.03 4.69
CA ARG A 109 13.06 -5.15 3.87
C ARG A 109 14.57 -5.11 3.65
N ALA A 110 15.12 -3.97 3.25
CA ALA A 110 16.55 -3.83 3.00
C ALA A 110 17.40 -4.14 4.25
N CYS A 111 16.97 -3.66 5.42
CA CYS A 111 17.65 -3.95 6.68
C CYS A 111 17.63 -5.44 7.03
N LEU A 112 16.45 -6.09 6.93
CA LEU A 112 16.32 -7.52 7.21
C LEU A 112 17.10 -8.38 6.22
N GLU A 113 17.08 -8.04 4.92
CA GLU A 113 17.87 -8.75 3.91
C GLU A 113 19.38 -8.63 4.19
N ALA A 114 19.87 -7.46 4.60
CA ALA A 114 21.27 -7.26 4.98
C ALA A 114 21.68 -8.08 6.22
N ARG A 115 20.73 -8.40 7.11
CA ARG A 115 20.93 -9.28 8.28
C ARG A 115 20.75 -10.77 7.96
N GLY A 116 20.55 -11.12 6.69
CA GLY A 116 20.43 -12.51 6.26
C GLY A 116 19.04 -13.08 6.45
N TYR A 117 17.98 -12.27 6.43
CA TYR A 117 16.61 -12.76 6.33
C TYR A 117 16.15 -12.85 4.87
N SER A 118 15.17 -13.71 4.61
CA SER A 118 14.34 -13.63 3.40
C SER A 118 13.07 -12.89 3.74
N VAL A 119 12.74 -11.86 2.97
CA VAL A 119 11.50 -11.09 3.10
C VAL A 119 10.67 -11.33 1.84
N ARG A 120 9.44 -11.81 1.97
CA ARG A 120 8.52 -12.11 0.85
C ARG A 120 7.11 -11.61 1.14
#